data_AF-A0A6B3GQH0-F1
#
_entry.id   AF-A0A6B3GQH0-F1
#
_cell.length_a   1.000
_cell.length_b   1.000
_cell.length_c   1.000
_cell.angle_alpha   90.00
_cell.angle_beta   90.00
_cell.angle_gamma   90.00
#
_symmetry.space_group_name_H-M   'P 1'
#
loop_
_entity.id
_entity.type
_entity.pdbx_description
1 polymer ?
#
loop_
_entity_poly.entity_id
_entity_poly.type
_entity_poly.pdbx_seq_one_letter_code
_entity_poly.pdbx_strand_id
1 'polypeptide(L)'
;VTGNGDRLRFESFSGCCGVYARLDVLREGLDGQETGHGTTNVDVNAPLREALSRITADDPLHLRVGPDELAVTTLDGPVVEKKVPLPDRWLRGFAEAQVASAGFDLRAQLTAAQAVAFLRSLPRTPSSGNTRRG
;
A
#
# COMPACT_ATOMS: atom_id res chain seq x y z
N VAL A 1 1.20 -7.00 -3.31
CA VAL A 1 1.70 -6.15 -4.42
C VAL A 1 1.46 -6.90 -5.70
N THR A 2 0.85 -6.24 -6.69
CA THR A 2 0.39 -6.85 -7.92
C THR A 2 0.94 -6.08 -9.12
N GLY A 3 1.55 -6.79 -10.07
CA GLY A 3 1.89 -6.25 -11.38
C GLY A 3 0.77 -6.54 -12.39
N ASN A 4 0.42 -5.55 -13.20
CA ASN A 4 -0.72 -5.57 -14.12
C ASN A 4 -0.33 -5.29 -15.59
N GLY A 5 0.96 -5.33 -15.95
CA GLY A 5 1.43 -4.89 -17.26
C GLY A 5 1.74 -3.40 -17.29
N ASP A 6 0.77 -2.58 -16.87
CA ASP A 6 0.80 -1.12 -16.97
C ASP A 6 1.12 -0.37 -15.66
N ARG A 7 1.01 -1.05 -14.51
CA ARG A 7 1.19 -0.46 -13.18
C ARG A 7 1.60 -1.48 -12.13
N LEU A 8 2.21 -1.00 -11.05
CA LEU A 8 2.30 -1.73 -9.79
C LEU A 8 1.20 -1.26 -8.84
N ARG A 9 0.43 -2.21 -8.32
CA ARG A 9 -0.63 -1.97 -7.34
C ARG A 9 -0.23 -2.51 -5.98
N PHE A 10 -0.32 -1.66 -4.96
CA PHE A 10 -0.14 -1.99 -3.56
C PHE A 10 -1.49 -1.86 -2.87
N GLU A 11 -1.87 -2.90 -2.13
CA GLU A 11 -3.13 -2.96 -1.43
C GLU A 11 -2.91 -3.43 0.01
N SER A 12 -3.66 -2.86 0.94
CA SER A 12 -3.56 -3.21 2.36
C SER A 12 -4.89 -3.00 3.06
N PHE A 13 -5.12 -3.77 4.12
CA PHE A 13 -6.20 -3.56 5.07
C PHE A 13 -5.65 -3.18 6.44
N SER A 14 -6.39 -2.36 7.18
CA SER A 14 -6.17 -2.20 8.61
C SER A 14 -6.39 -3.52 9.35
N GLY A 15 -5.86 -3.65 10.58
CA GLY A 15 -5.97 -4.90 11.36
C GLY A 15 -7.42 -5.38 11.58
N CYS A 16 -8.36 -4.44 11.74
CA CYS A 16 -9.79 -4.74 11.86
C CYS A 16 -10.53 -4.83 10.51
N CYS A 17 -9.84 -4.68 9.39
CA CYS A 17 -10.38 -4.66 8.02
C CYS A 17 -11.40 -3.54 7.75
N GLY A 18 -11.52 -2.53 8.63
CA GLY A 18 -12.43 -1.39 8.45
C GLY A 18 -11.89 -0.30 7.51
N VAL A 19 -10.61 -0.38 7.12
CA VAL A 19 -9.99 0.55 6.16
C VAL A 19 -9.24 -0.27 5.12
N TYR A 20 -9.51 0.03 3.85
CA TYR A 20 -8.78 -0.45 2.69
C TYR A 20 -7.97 0.70 2.10
N ALA A 21 -6.71 0.44 1.77
CA ALA A 21 -5.84 1.39 1.09
C ALA A 21 -5.29 0.77 -0.20
N ARG A 22 -5.24 1.57 -1.26
CA ARG A 22 -4.66 1.21 -2.55
C ARG A 22 -3.75 2.32 -3.05
N LEU A 23 -2.54 1.94 -3.47
CA LEU A 23 -1.60 2.80 -4.18
C LEU A 23 -1.31 2.15 -5.54
N ASP A 24 -1.60 2.87 -6.62
CA ASP A 24 -1.18 2.50 -7.97
C ASP A 24 0.01 3.38 -8.37
N VAL A 25 1.14 2.74 -8.64
CA VAL A 25 2.28 3.38 -9.30
C VAL A 25 2.15 3.12 -10.79
N LEU A 26 1.78 4.15 -11.53
CA LEU A 26 1.62 4.11 -12.98
C LEU A 26 2.98 4.02 -13.68
N ARG A 27 2.98 3.72 -14.98
CA ARG A 27 4.19 3.62 -15.81
C ARG A 27 5.14 4.81 -15.65
N GLU A 28 4.61 6.02 -15.54
CA GLU A 28 5.40 7.24 -15.37
C GLU A 28 6.15 7.28 -14.04
N GLY A 29 5.63 6.62 -13.00
CA GLY A 29 6.30 6.45 -11.71
C GLY A 29 7.24 5.25 -11.64
N LEU A 30 7.45 4.53 -12.74
CA LEU A 30 8.31 3.36 -12.86
C LEU A 30 9.40 3.55 -13.93
N ASP A 31 9.84 4.79 -14.17
CA ASP A 31 10.81 5.13 -15.22
C ASP A 31 10.42 4.57 -16.61
N GLY A 32 9.12 4.55 -16.90
CA GLY A 32 8.59 4.05 -18.17
C GLY A 32 8.57 2.52 -18.33
N GLN A 33 8.98 1.76 -17.31
CA GLN A 33 9.07 0.31 -17.37
C GLN A 33 7.69 -0.37 -17.35
N GLU A 34 7.57 -1.48 -18.07
CA GLU A 34 6.41 -2.37 -17.97
C GLU A 34 6.55 -3.29 -16.77
N THR A 35 5.41 -3.65 -16.18
CA THR A 35 5.38 -4.60 -15.06
C THR A 35 5.01 -5.98 -15.57
N GLY A 36 5.58 -7.03 -14.97
CA GLY A 36 5.06 -8.39 -15.21
C GLY A 36 3.64 -8.54 -14.65
N HIS A 37 3.01 -9.69 -14.95
CA HIS A 37 1.73 -10.05 -14.36
C HIS A 37 1.93 -11.00 -13.17
N GLY A 38 1.31 -10.69 -12.03
CA GLY A 38 1.34 -11.56 -10.86
C GLY A 38 1.20 -10.81 -9.53
N THR A 39 1.09 -11.55 -8.44
CA THR A 39 0.91 -10.98 -7.09
C THR A 39 1.84 -11.63 -6.08
N THR A 40 2.49 -10.79 -5.27
CA THR A 40 3.33 -11.19 -4.13
C THR A 40 2.83 -10.49 -2.87
N ASN A 41 2.39 -11.27 -1.89
CA ASN A 41 1.95 -10.78 -0.59
C ASN A 41 3.15 -10.73 0.33
N VAL A 42 3.43 -9.58 0.93
CA VAL A 42 4.55 -9.38 1.83
C VAL A 42 4.07 -8.65 3.09
N ASP A 43 4.79 -8.82 4.19
CA ASP A 43 4.60 -7.98 5.37
C ASP A 43 5.44 -6.70 5.23
N VAL A 44 4.84 -5.55 5.52
CA VAL A 44 5.58 -4.28 5.55
C VAL A 44 6.02 -4.06 7.00
N ASN A 45 7.12 -4.75 7.35
CA ASN A 45 7.68 -4.77 8.70
C ASN A 45 8.39 -3.45 9.07
N ALA A 46 8.89 -3.37 10.30
CA ALA A 46 9.59 -2.18 10.79
C ALA A 46 10.82 -1.79 9.92
N PRO A 47 11.76 -2.69 9.60
CA PRO A 47 12.90 -2.37 8.72
C PRO A 47 12.49 -1.77 7.37
N LEU A 48 11.51 -2.35 6.68
CA LEU A 48 11.05 -1.82 5.40
C LEU A 48 10.41 -0.43 5.56
N ARG A 49 9.60 -0.22 6.61
CA ARG A 49 9.02 1.10 6.91
C ARG A 49 10.09 2.15 7.17
N GLU A 50 11.11 1.77 7.93
CA GLU A 50 12.20 2.66 8.30
C GLU A 50 12.99 3.09 7.05
N ALA A 51 13.38 2.12 6.20
CA ALA A 51 14.05 2.39 4.94
C ALA A 51 13.24 3.33 4.03
N LEU A 52 11.94 3.06 3.86
CA LEU A 52 11.06 3.91 3.06
C LEU A 52 10.86 5.32 3.65
N SER A 53 10.90 5.46 4.97
CA SER A 53 10.68 6.75 5.64
C SER A 53 11.83 7.75 5.46
N ARG A 54 13.02 7.28 5.08
CA ARG A 54 14.20 8.11 4.85
C ARG A 54 14.30 8.66 3.44
N ILE A 55 13.50 8.14 2.52
CA ILE A 55 13.55 8.50 1.10
C ILE A 55 12.88 9.86 0.89
N THR A 56 13.57 10.74 0.20
CA THR A 56 13.07 12.04 -0.27
C THR A 56 12.70 11.97 -1.76
N ALA A 57 12.09 13.03 -2.30
CA ALA A 57 11.60 13.04 -3.67
C ALA A 57 12.70 12.82 -4.74
N ASP A 58 13.94 13.20 -4.42
CA ASP A 58 15.07 13.12 -5.36
C ASP A 58 15.95 11.87 -5.13
N ASP A 59 15.62 11.03 -4.15
CA ASP A 59 16.42 9.86 -3.82
C ASP A 59 16.10 8.68 -4.76
N PRO A 60 17.11 7.98 -5.30
CA PRO A 60 16.88 6.81 -6.12
C PRO A 60 16.37 5.65 -5.26
N LEU A 61 15.30 5.01 -5.72
CA LEU A 61 14.78 3.76 -5.18
C LEU A 61 14.63 2.75 -6.31
N HIS A 62 15.18 1.56 -6.12
CA HIS A 62 14.94 0.44 -7.01
C HIS A 62 14.05 -0.59 -6.32
N LEU A 63 12.91 -0.87 -6.94
CA LEU A 63 11.95 -1.86 -6.48
C LEU A 63 12.00 -3.10 -7.37
N ARG A 64 12.16 -4.27 -6.76
CA ARG A 64 12.00 -5.56 -7.45
C ARG A 64 10.89 -6.35 -6.80
N VAL A 65 9.94 -6.82 -7.62
CA VAL A 65 8.86 -7.71 -7.19
C VAL A 65 9.02 -9.03 -7.91
N GLY A 66 9.32 -10.09 -7.16
CA GLY A 66 9.43 -11.47 -7.66
C GLY A 66 8.33 -12.36 -7.09
N PRO A 67 8.18 -13.59 -7.58
CA PRO A 67 7.12 -14.51 -7.13
C PRO A 67 7.20 -14.89 -5.64
N ASP A 68 8.38 -14.75 -5.04
CA ASP A 68 8.68 -15.18 -3.66
C ASP A 68 9.09 -14.03 -2.73
N GLU A 69 9.28 -12.82 -3.23
CA GLU A 69 9.77 -11.70 -2.44
C GLU A 69 9.54 -10.32 -3.10
N LEU A 70 9.61 -9.30 -2.27
CA LEU A 70 9.74 -7.89 -2.66
C LEU A 70 11.08 -7.37 -2.11
N ALA A 71 11.86 -6.69 -2.94
CA ALA A 71 13.09 -6.04 -2.52
C ALA A 71 13.02 -4.55 -2.81
N VAL A 72 13.36 -3.73 -1.82
CA VAL A 72 13.57 -2.28 -1.94
C VAL A 72 15.04 -2.00 -1.75
N THR A 73 15.69 -1.42 -2.75
CA THR A 73 17.08 -0.98 -2.66
C THR A 73 17.12 0.54 -2.64
N THR A 74 17.74 1.08 -1.60
CA THR A 74 18.03 2.50 -1.42
C THR A 74 19.54 2.72 -1.36
N LEU A 75 19.99 3.96 -1.18
CA LEU A 75 21.40 4.27 -0.92
C LEU A 75 21.94 3.62 0.37
N ASP A 76 21.08 3.35 1.35
CA ASP A 76 21.44 2.64 2.59
C ASP A 76 21.55 1.11 2.40
N GLY A 77 21.23 0.61 1.20
CA GLY A 77 21.26 -0.81 0.85
C GLY A 77 19.87 -1.43 0.65
N PRO A 78 19.82 -2.76 0.43
CA PRO A 78 18.59 -3.49 0.17
C PRO A 78 17.87 -3.95 1.44
N VAL A 79 16.54 -3.86 1.43
CA VAL A 79 15.62 -4.54 2.36
C VAL A 79 14.76 -5.51 1.56
N VAL A 80 14.68 -6.76 2.03
CA VAL A 80 13.96 -7.84 1.32
C VAL A 80 12.87 -8.41 2.21
N GLU A 81 11.64 -8.36 1.72
CA GLU A 81 10.48 -9.00 2.35
C GLU A 81 10.10 -10.26 1.59
N LYS A 82 10.07 -11.38 2.31
CA LYS A 82 9.64 -12.66 1.74
C LYS A 82 8.12 -12.70 1.60
N LYS A 83 7.68 -13.51 0.64
CA LYS A 83 6.26 -13.80 0.46
C LYS A 83 5.70 -14.45 1.71
N VAL A 84 4.56 -13.94 2.16
CA VAL A 84 3.81 -14.47 3.29
C VAL A 84 2.47 -15.04 2.82
N PRO A 85 1.92 -16.05 3.52
CA PRO A 85 0.55 -16.49 3.30
C PRO A 85 -0.42 -15.33 3.52
N LEU A 86 -1.38 -15.16 2.60
CA LEU A 86 -2.45 -14.19 2.77
C LEU A 86 -3.61 -14.84 3.54
N PRO A 87 -4.09 -14.26 4.66
CA PRO A 87 -5.24 -14.81 5.37
C PRO A 87 -6.51 -14.78 4.51
N ASP A 88 -7.33 -15.84 4.56
CA ASP A 88 -8.58 -15.98 3.79
C ASP A 88 -9.53 -14.77 3.93
N ARG A 89 -9.60 -14.19 5.13
CA ARG A 89 -10.39 -12.98 5.37
C ARG A 89 -9.94 -11.78 4.53
N TRP A 90 -8.65 -11.64 4.29
CA TRP A 90 -8.10 -10.56 3.46
C TRP A 90 -8.32 -10.86 1.98
N LEU A 91 -8.20 -12.12 1.56
CA LEU A 91 -8.52 -12.51 0.19
C LEU A 91 -9.95 -12.14 -0.19
N ARG A 92 -10.92 -12.48 0.68
CA ARG A 92 -12.33 -12.06 0.50
C ARG A 92 -12.48 -10.54 0.50
N GLY A 93 -11.85 -9.86 1.47
CA GLY A 93 -11.88 -8.40 1.54
C GLY A 93 -11.37 -7.72 0.28
N PHE A 94 -10.30 -8.21 -0.35
CA PHE A 94 -9.81 -7.63 -1.60
C PHE A 94 -10.81 -7.79 -2.75
N ALA A 95 -11.44 -8.96 -2.87
CA ALA A 95 -12.49 -9.17 -3.88
C ALA A 95 -13.68 -8.23 -3.65
N GLU A 96 -14.16 -8.13 -2.41
CA GLU A 96 -15.26 -7.24 -2.03
C GLU A 96 -14.93 -5.76 -2.29
N ALA A 97 -13.69 -5.32 -1.99
CA ALA A 97 -13.24 -3.96 -2.26
C ALA A 97 -13.24 -3.62 -3.76
N GLN A 98 -12.85 -4.57 -4.63
CA GLN A 98 -12.95 -4.36 -6.09
C GLN A 98 -14.41 -4.24 -6.54
N VAL A 99 -15.30 -5.11 -6.06
CA VAL A 99 -16.73 -5.06 -6.40
C VAL A 99 -17.37 -3.77 -5.91
N ALA A 100 -17.11 -3.37 -4.67
CA ALA A 100 -17.66 -2.14 -4.09
C ALA A 100 -17.18 -0.89 -4.85
N SER A 101 -15.89 -0.83 -5.20
CA SER A 101 -15.32 0.32 -5.91
C SER A 101 -15.63 0.37 -7.40
N ALA A 102 -16.10 -0.71 -8.01
CA ALA A 102 -16.46 -0.75 -9.44
C ALA A 102 -17.57 0.23 -9.81
N GLY A 103 -18.47 0.54 -8.87
CA GLY A 103 -19.57 1.49 -9.07
C GLY A 103 -19.27 2.91 -8.57
N PHE A 104 -18.03 3.23 -8.21
CA PHE A 104 -17.71 4.54 -7.66
C PHE A 104 -17.61 5.60 -8.76
N ASP A 105 -18.27 6.73 -8.55
CA ASP A 105 -18.07 7.93 -9.35
C ASP A 105 -16.91 8.77 -8.79
N LEU A 106 -15.98 9.17 -9.65
CA LEU A 106 -14.92 10.10 -9.28
C LEU A 106 -15.53 11.46 -8.90
N ARG A 107 -15.37 11.85 -7.62
CA ARG A 107 -15.85 13.15 -7.12
C ARG A 107 -14.77 14.20 -6.96
N ALA A 108 -13.53 13.78 -6.67
CA ALA A 108 -12.41 14.68 -6.47
C ALA A 108 -11.09 13.97 -6.80
N GLN A 109 -10.13 14.74 -7.32
CA GLN A 109 -8.73 14.38 -7.39
C GLN A 109 -7.95 15.45 -6.63
N LEU A 110 -7.01 15.03 -5.77
CA LEU A 110 -6.26 15.91 -4.89
C LEU A 110 -4.77 15.77 -5.17
N THR A 111 -4.04 16.88 -5.08
CA THR A 111 -2.58 16.84 -4.99
C THR A 111 -2.16 16.22 -3.64
N ALA A 112 -0.91 15.79 -3.52
CA ALA A 112 -0.38 15.26 -2.26
C ALA A 112 -0.58 16.24 -1.08
N ALA A 113 -0.31 17.53 -1.30
CA ALA A 113 -0.50 18.56 -0.27
C ALA A 113 -1.98 18.69 0.15
N GLN A 114 -2.91 18.66 -0.80
CA GLN A 114 -4.35 18.71 -0.53
C GLN A 114 -4.84 17.45 0.20
N ALA A 115 -4.36 16.26 -0.19
CA ALA A 115 -4.70 15.01 0.46
C ALA A 115 -4.22 14.99 1.92
N VAL A 116 -2.99 15.45 2.19
CA VAL A 116 -2.45 15.59 3.56
C VAL A 116 -3.29 16.57 4.37
N ALA A 117 -3.64 17.73 3.82
CA ALA A 117 -4.49 18.70 4.49
C ALA A 117 -5.88 18.12 4.81
N PHE A 118 -6.50 17.43 3.86
CA PHE A 118 -7.77 16.75 4.03
C PHE A 118 -7.71 15.71 5.16
N LEU A 119 -6.73 14.81 5.15
CA LEU A 119 -6.55 13.79 6.19
C LEU A 119 -6.34 14.41 7.58
N ARG A 120 -5.60 15.52 7.67
CA ARG A 120 -5.40 16.26 8.93
C ARG A 120 -6.66 16.96 9.43
N SER A 121 -7.59 17.29 8.54
CA SER A 121 -8.87 17.91 8.89
C SER A 121 -9.92 16.94 9.42
N LEU A 122 -9.73 15.63 9.22
CA LEU A 122 -10.69 14.62 9.67
C LEU A 122 -10.81 14.61 11.21
N PRO A 123 -12.02 14.43 11.76
CA PRO A 123 -12.21 14.31 13.21
C PRO A 123 -11.39 13.15 13.77
N ARG A 124 -10.66 13.40 14.86
CA ARG A 124 -9.98 12.33 15.60
C ARG A 124 -11.05 11.62 16.45
N THR A 125 -11.52 10.46 16.02
CA THR A 125 -12.37 9.63 16.88
C THR A 125 -11.54 9.21 18.09
N PRO A 126 -11.93 9.56 19.34
CA PRO A 126 -11.25 9.04 20.51
C PRO A 126 -11.40 7.51 20.48
N SER A 127 -10.30 6.79 20.73
CA SER A 127 -10.38 5.35 20.96
C SER A 127 -11.37 5.14 22.09
N SER A 128 -12.43 4.36 21.85
CA SER A 128 -13.32 3.92 22.92
C SER A 128 -12.51 3.01 23.84
N GLY A 129 -11.84 3.61 24.81
CA GLY A 129 -11.16 2.92 25.90
C GLY A 129 -12.21 2.09 26.64
N ASN A 130 -12.05 0.78 26.57
CA ASN A 130 -12.86 -0.21 27.24
C ASN A 130 -13.02 0.16 28.72
N THR A 131 -14.17 0.75 29.07
CA THR A 131 -14.54 0.97 30.47
C THR A 131 -15.08 -0.36 30.97
N ARG A 132 -14.21 -1.19 31.54
CA ARG A 132 -14.65 -2.37 32.30
C ARG A 132 -15.55 -1.89 33.44
N ARG A 133 -16.83 -2.26 33.40
CA ARG A 133 -17.70 -2.23 34.59
C ARG A 133 -17.42 -3.50 35.40
N GLY A 134 -17.18 -3.30 36.69
CA GLY A 134 -16.95 -4.34 37.68
C GLY A 134 -18.23 -4.98 38.19
#